data_AF-F3FUP9-F1
#
_entry.id   AF-F3FUP9-F1
#
_cell.length_a   1.000
_cell.length_b   1.000
_cell.length_c   1.000
_cell.angle_alpha   90.00
_cell.angle_beta   90.00
_cell.angle_gamma   90.00
#
_symmetry.space_group_name_H-M   'P 1'
#
loop_
_entity.id
_entity.type
_entity.pdbx_description
1 polymer ?
#
loop_
_entity_poly.entity_id
_entity_poly.type
_entity_poly.pdbx_seq_one_letter_code
_entity_poly.pdbx_strand_id
1 'polypeptide(L)'
;DVVFPMLMGATGLIIAANFATLPIVAIIGLTIATMGALTSLPMFWPLPTALLSASVAAGGLALINSIGQMAGFLSPYLVGWIKDQTGSTTLALYALAALTIVGSLVALRVSRSSAVKVAGPA
;
A
#
# COMPACT_ATOMS: atom_id res chain seq x y z
N ASP A 1 8.81 -8.35 -7.49
CA ASP A 1 8.48 -6.93 -7.22
C ASP A 1 7.31 -6.77 -6.26
N VAL A 2 7.41 -5.82 -5.32
CA VAL A 2 6.36 -5.45 -4.35
C VAL A 2 5.07 -4.90 -5.00
N VAL A 3 5.13 -4.59 -6.30
CA VAL A 3 4.05 -3.98 -7.06
C VAL A 3 2.89 -4.95 -7.29
N PHE A 4 3.18 -6.22 -7.56
CA PHE A 4 2.15 -7.24 -7.77
C PHE A 4 1.22 -7.39 -6.56
N PRO A 5 1.72 -7.58 -5.33
CA PRO A 5 0.85 -7.67 -4.16
C PRO A 5 0.13 -6.35 -3.85
N MET A 6 0.71 -5.18 -4.14
CA MET A 6 0.00 -3.90 -4.00
C MET A 6 -1.16 -3.76 -5.00
N LEU A 7 -0.97 -4.18 -6.26
CA LEU A 7 -2.04 -4.19 -7.26
C LEU A 7 -3.13 -5.22 -6.92
N MET A 8 -2.75 -6.38 -6.40
CA MET A 8 -3.69 -7.35 -5.83
C MET A 8 -4.47 -6.74 -4.65
N GLY A 9 -3.80 -5.95 -3.82
CA GLY A 9 -4.41 -5.13 -2.77
C GLY A 9 -5.52 -4.23 -3.31
N ALA A 10 -5.20 -3.44 -4.33
CA ALA A 10 -6.11 -2.50 -4.96
C ALA A 10 -7.29 -3.19 -5.66
N THR A 11 -7.07 -4.31 -6.36
CA THR A 11 -8.16 -5.06 -6.99
C THR A 11 -9.12 -5.64 -5.96
N GLY A 12 -8.61 -6.15 -4.84
CA GLY A 12 -9.43 -6.60 -3.70
C GLY A 12 -10.33 -5.48 -3.15
N LEU A 13 -9.79 -4.27 -2.98
CA LEU A 13 -10.56 -3.10 -2.55
C LEU A 13 -11.62 -2.68 -3.56
N ILE A 14 -11.31 -2.72 -4.86
CA ILE A 14 -12.27 -2.41 -5.94
C ILE A 14 -13.40 -3.44 -5.97
N ILE A 15 -13.09 -4.74 -5.79
CA ILE A 15 -14.11 -5.80 -5.70
C ILE A 15 -15.01 -5.54 -4.49
N ALA A 16 -14.44 -5.26 -3.32
CA ALA A 16 -15.21 -4.95 -2.13
C ALA A 16 -16.11 -3.71 -2.30
N ALA A 17 -15.64 -2.70 -3.02
CA ALA A 17 -16.38 -1.48 -3.31
C ALA A 17 -17.60 -1.72 -4.23
N ASN A 18 -17.43 -2.50 -5.31
CA ASN A 18 -18.48 -2.76 -6.30
C ASN A 18 -19.54 -3.75 -5.81
N PHE A 19 -19.14 -4.72 -5.00
CA PHE A 19 -20.02 -5.81 -4.54
C PHE A 19 -20.43 -5.64 -3.07
N ALA A 20 -20.53 -4.40 -2.59
CA ALA A 20 -20.88 -4.09 -1.20
C ALA A 20 -22.26 -4.64 -0.77
N THR A 21 -23.18 -4.86 -1.72
CA THR A 21 -24.51 -5.46 -1.49
C THR A 21 -24.48 -6.98 -1.36
N LEU A 22 -23.37 -7.64 -1.73
CA LEU A 22 -23.16 -9.08 -1.64
C LEU A 22 -22.06 -9.38 -0.60
N PRO A 23 -22.42 -9.62 0.68
CA PRO A 23 -21.44 -9.70 1.78
C PRO A 23 -20.32 -10.71 1.53
N ILE A 24 -20.64 -11.86 0.95
CA ILE A 24 -19.65 -12.92 0.65
C ILE A 24 -18.60 -12.42 -0.34
N VAL A 25 -19.01 -11.74 -1.42
CA VAL A 25 -18.09 -11.23 -2.44
C VAL A 25 -17.25 -10.09 -1.88
N ALA A 26 -17.84 -9.22 -1.05
CA ALA A 26 -17.12 -8.16 -0.37
C ALA A 26 -16.04 -8.70 0.58
N ILE A 27 -16.34 -9.75 1.36
CA ILE A 27 -15.37 -10.42 2.24
C ILE A 27 -14.23 -11.05 1.45
N ILE A 28 -14.53 -11.68 0.31
CA ILE A 28 -13.49 -12.23 -0.58
C ILE A 28 -12.60 -11.09 -1.10
N GLY A 29 -13.18 -9.98 -1.56
CA GLY A 29 -12.43 -8.80 -1.99
C GLY A 29 -11.51 -8.24 -0.90
N LEU A 30 -12.03 -8.08 0.33
CA LEU A 30 -11.25 -7.63 1.48
C LEU A 30 -10.15 -8.62 1.89
N THR A 31 -10.39 -9.92 1.72
CA THR A 31 -9.39 -10.97 1.96
C THR A 31 -8.25 -10.86 0.97
N ILE A 32 -8.56 -10.69 -0.32
CA ILE A 32 -7.55 -10.45 -1.38
C ILE A 32 -6.77 -9.17 -1.09
N ALA A 33 -7.46 -8.10 -0.67
CA ALA A 33 -6.83 -6.85 -0.28
C ALA A 33 -5.82 -7.06 0.85
N THR A 34 -6.22 -7.80 1.88
CA THR A 34 -5.40 -8.12 3.06
C THR A 34 -4.19 -8.99 2.69
N MET A 35 -4.37 -10.02 1.86
CA MET A 35 -3.26 -10.83 1.37
C MET A 35 -2.21 -9.99 0.64
N GLY A 36 -2.65 -9.02 -0.17
CA GLY A 36 -1.77 -8.09 -0.87
C GLY A 36 -0.98 -7.19 0.08
N ALA A 37 -1.67 -6.62 1.07
CA ALA A 37 -1.03 -5.80 2.10
C ALA A 37 0.02 -6.58 2.90
N LEU A 38 -0.36 -7.76 3.42
CA LEU A 38 0.53 -8.60 4.24
C LEU A 38 1.72 -9.15 3.46
N THR A 39 1.56 -9.40 2.17
CA THR A 39 2.68 -9.82 1.29
C THR A 39 3.63 -8.66 0.99
N SER A 40 3.10 -7.43 0.87
CA SER A 40 3.90 -6.24 0.57
C SER A 40 4.80 -5.81 1.73
N LEU A 41 4.36 -6.03 2.97
CA LEU A 41 5.09 -5.72 4.21
C LEU A 41 6.53 -6.29 4.25
N PRO A 42 6.75 -7.62 4.16
CA PRO A 42 8.10 -8.20 4.18
C PRO A 42 8.92 -7.88 2.93
N MET A 43 8.28 -7.54 1.81
CA MET A 43 8.98 -7.11 0.59
C MET A 43 9.49 -5.66 0.68
N PHE A 44 8.86 -4.83 1.51
CA PHE A 44 9.26 -3.43 1.68
C PHE A 44 10.51 -3.28 2.56
N TRP A 45 10.59 -3.98 3.69
CA TRP A 45 11.68 -3.79 4.67
C TRP A 45 13.11 -3.98 4.15
N PRO A 46 13.40 -4.87 3.19
CA PRO A 46 14.73 -4.95 2.58
C PRO A 46 15.09 -3.75 1.69
N LEU A 47 14.11 -2.95 1.22
CA LEU A 47 14.36 -1.86 0.27
C LEU A 47 15.09 -0.66 0.91
N PRO A 48 14.66 -0.10 2.06
CA PRO A 48 15.36 1.03 2.68
C PRO A 48 16.81 0.72 3.03
N THR A 49 17.09 -0.47 3.56
CA THR A 49 18.43 -0.88 3.97
C THR A 49 19.36 -1.13 2.78
N ALA A 50 18.82 -1.53 1.62
CA ALA A 50 19.58 -1.65 0.38
C ALA A 50 19.88 -0.28 -0.28
N LEU A 51 19.08 0.75 0.00
CA LEU A 51 19.19 2.08 -0.61
C LEU A 51 19.99 3.09 0.23
N LEU A 52 20.02 2.92 1.55
CA LEU A 52 20.66 3.82 2.51
C LEU A 52 22.02 3.27 2.98
N SER A 53 23.02 4.15 3.12
CA SER A 53 24.26 3.79 3.81
C SER A 53 24.02 3.63 5.31
N ALA A 54 24.85 2.82 5.98
CA ALA A 54 24.72 2.55 7.43
C ALA A 54 24.64 3.82 8.29
N SER A 55 25.28 4.92 7.86
CA SER A 55 25.26 6.22 8.54
C SER A 55 23.90 6.94 8.54
N VAL A 56 23.03 6.71 7.55
CA VAL A 56 21.72 7.38 7.43
C VAL A 56 20.54 6.40 7.55
N ALA A 57 20.80 5.09 7.58
CA ALA A 57 19.79 4.05 7.65
C ALA A 57 18.88 4.17 8.88
N ALA A 58 19.43 4.46 10.06
CA ALA A 58 18.65 4.60 11.29
C ALA A 58 17.63 5.76 11.20
N GLY A 59 18.05 6.90 10.66
CA GLY A 59 17.16 8.06 10.45
C GLY A 59 16.06 7.77 9.43
N GLY A 60 16.39 7.09 8.33
CA GLY A 60 15.40 6.67 7.33
C GLY A 60 14.38 5.68 7.89
N LEU A 61 14.82 4.68 8.67
CA LEU A 61 13.93 3.72 9.32
C LEU A 61 13.02 4.38 10.36
N ALA A 62 13.54 5.35 11.13
CA ALA A 62 12.73 6.12 12.08
C ALA A 62 11.62 6.90 11.36
N LEU A 63 11.94 7.60 10.27
CA LEU A 63 10.95 8.33 9.46
C LEU A 63 9.88 7.40 8.88
N ILE A 64 10.28 6.24 8.35
CA ILE A 64 9.35 5.22 7.84
C ILE A 64 8.39 4.77 8.94
N ASN A 65 8.90 4.50 10.15
CA ASN A 65 8.06 4.08 11.25
C ASN A 65 7.08 5.17 11.69
N SER A 66 7.54 6.43 11.80
CA SER A 66 6.68 7.57 12.12
C SER A 66 5.56 7.75 11.08
N ILE A 67 5.87 7.63 9.80
CA ILE A 67 4.86 7.70 8.72
C ILE A 67 3.91 6.50 8.79
N GLY A 68 4.42 5.30 9.08
CA GLY A 68 3.60 4.09 9.22
C GLY A 68 2.57 4.21 10.34
N GLN A 69 2.97 4.71 11.50
CA GLN A 69 2.05 4.97 12.62
C GLN A 69 1.02 6.05 12.26
N MET A 70 1.44 7.11 11.57
CA MET A 70 0.53 8.15 11.10
C MET A 70 -0.48 7.62 10.08
N ALA A 71 -0.05 6.77 9.14
CA ALA A 71 -0.94 6.14 8.16
C ALA A 71 -1.97 5.20 8.82
N GLY A 72 -1.57 4.48 9.87
CA GLY A 72 -2.46 3.65 10.68
C GLY A 72 -3.60 4.44 11.34
N PHE A 73 -3.35 5.69 11.72
CA PHE A 73 -4.39 6.59 12.22
C PHE A 73 -5.19 7.26 11.10
N LEU A 74 -4.50 7.74 10.06
CA LEU A 74 -5.11 8.53 9.00
C LEU A 74 -6.06 7.71 8.11
N SER A 75 -5.77 6.43 7.91
CA SER A 75 -6.59 5.56 7.06
C SER A 75 -8.04 5.36 7.56
N PRO A 76 -8.32 4.95 8.82
CA PRO A 76 -9.69 4.86 9.31
C PRO A 76 -10.35 6.23 9.46
N TYR A 77 -9.58 7.27 9.80
CA TYR A 77 -10.10 8.64 9.86
C TYR A 77 -10.62 9.10 8.49
N LEU A 78 -9.83 8.90 7.43
CA LEU A 78 -10.21 9.26 6.07
C LEU A 78 -11.45 8.48 5.61
N VAL A 79 -11.52 7.18 5.92
CA VAL A 79 -12.69 6.35 5.61
C VAL A 79 -13.94 6.88 6.32
N GLY A 80 -13.83 7.20 7.61
CA GLY A 80 -14.91 7.79 8.40
C GLY A 80 -15.36 9.13 7.83
N TRP A 81 -14.43 10.04 7.58
CA TRP A 81 -14.72 11.35 7.01
C TRP A 81 -15.40 11.28 5.64
N ILE A 82 -14.93 10.41 4.73
CA ILE A 82 -15.59 10.19 3.44
C ILE A 82 -17.00 9.65 3.65
N LYS A 83 -17.17 8.68 4.54
CA LYS A 83 -18.48 8.09 4.83
C LYS A 83 -19.44 9.11 5.45
N ASP A 84 -18.97 9.98 6.34
CA ASP A 84 -19.78 11.00 6.99
C ASP A 84 -20.25 12.06 6.00
N GLN A 85 -19.40 12.45 5.04
CA GLN A 85 -19.74 13.44 4.01
C GLN A 85 -20.60 12.87 2.89
N THR A 86 -20.36 11.62 2.48
CA THR A 86 -20.99 11.04 1.28
C THR A 86 -22.11 10.04 1.59
N GLY A 87 -22.22 9.58 2.83
CA GLY A 87 -23.07 8.46 3.23
C GLY A 87 -22.60 7.09 2.70
N SER A 88 -21.49 7.00 1.97
CA SER A 88 -21.11 5.79 1.22
C SER A 88 -19.73 5.25 1.59
N THR A 89 -19.70 4.04 2.12
CA THR A 89 -18.46 3.28 2.37
C THR A 89 -17.75 2.89 1.08
N THR A 90 -18.50 2.73 -0.03
CA THR A 90 -17.95 2.39 -1.35
C THR A 90 -16.98 3.46 -1.85
N LEU A 91 -17.29 4.75 -1.67
CA LEU A 91 -16.41 5.85 -2.05
C LEU A 91 -15.11 5.85 -1.23
N ALA A 92 -15.19 5.50 0.05
CA ALA A 92 -14.01 5.37 0.90
C ALA A 92 -13.09 4.23 0.42
N LEU A 93 -13.66 3.08 0.04
CA LEU A 93 -12.89 1.96 -0.51
C LEU A 93 -12.21 2.31 -1.83
N TYR A 94 -12.87 3.09 -2.71
CA TYR A 94 -12.24 3.60 -3.92
C TYR A 94 -11.09 4.57 -3.64
N ALA A 95 -11.24 5.45 -2.65
CA ALA A 95 -10.15 6.34 -2.24
C ALA A 95 -8.93 5.54 -1.76
N LEU A 96 -9.14 4.49 -0.96
CA LEU A 96 -8.06 3.59 -0.53
C LEU A 96 -7.43 2.83 -1.69
N ALA A 97 -8.24 2.35 -2.65
CA ALA A 97 -7.74 1.70 -3.85
C ALA A 97 -6.87 2.65 -4.69
N ALA A 98 -7.30 3.90 -4.88
CA ALA A 98 -6.54 4.92 -5.58
C ALA A 98 -5.20 5.22 -4.89
N LEU A 99 -5.20 5.39 -3.56
CA LEU A 99 -3.97 5.57 -2.78
C LEU A 99 -3.02 4.37 -2.92
N THR A 100 -3.54 3.15 -2.89
CA THR A 100 -2.76 1.93 -3.07
C THR A 100 -2.14 1.86 -4.47
N ILE A 101 -2.88 2.25 -5.51
CA ILE A 101 -2.38 2.32 -6.89
C ILE A 101 -1.26 3.37 -7.00
N VAL A 102 -1.46 4.57 -6.45
CA VAL A 102 -0.42 5.61 -6.43
C VAL A 102 0.83 5.11 -5.71
N GLY A 103 0.68 4.47 -4.55
CA GLY A 103 1.78 3.83 -3.83
C GLY A 103 2.51 2.77 -4.66
N SER A 104 1.78 1.95 -5.40
CA SER A 104 2.37 0.94 -6.29
C SER A 104 3.17 1.55 -7.44
N LEU A 105 2.74 2.69 -7.99
CA LEU A 105 3.45 3.43 -9.03
C LEU A 105 4.75 4.05 -8.50
N VAL A 106 4.73 4.57 -7.27
CA VAL A 106 5.95 5.05 -6.59
C VAL A 106 6.90 3.88 -6.35
N ALA A 107 6.40 2.75 -5.86
CA ALA A 107 7.21 1.55 -5.64
C ALA A 107 7.83 1.00 -6.94
N LEU A 108 7.11 1.06 -8.06
CA LEU A 108 7.64 0.72 -9.40
C LEU A 108 8.85 1.56 -9.77
N ARG A 109 8.81 2.87 -9.51
CA ARG A 109 9.91 3.80 -9.81
C ARG A 109 11.14 3.48 -8.97
N VAL A 110 10.95 3.14 -7.69
CA VAL A 110 12.04 2.76 -6.78
C VAL A 110 12.64 1.41 -7.16
N SER A 111 11.82 0.39 -7.42
CA SER A 111 12.30 -0.96 -7.78
C SER A 111 13.14 -0.98 -9.06
N ARG A 112 12.72 -0.21 -10.08
CA ARG A 112 13.51 -0.05 -11.31
C ARG A 112 14.86 0.61 -11.05
N SER A 113 14.92 1.58 -10.14
CA SER A 113 16.19 2.26 -9.80
C SER A 113 17.16 1.33 -9.07
N SER A 114 16.66 0.41 -8.24
CA SER A 114 17.48 -0.60 -7.58
C SER A 114 18.03 -1.64 -8.55
N ALA A 115 17.23 -2.10 -9.53
CA ALA A 115 17.67 -3.04 -10.56
C ALA A 115 18.78 -2.47 -11.46
N VAL A 116 18.71 -1.17 -11.78
CA VAL A 116 19.76 -0.47 -12.55
C VAL A 116 21.08 -0.37 -11.77
N LYS A 117 21.02 -0.23 -10.44
CA LYS A 117 22.22 -0.11 -9.58
C LYS A 117 22.98 -1.43 -9.44
N VAL A 118 22.32 -2.58 -9.63
CA VAL A 118 22.92 -3.92 -9.61
C VAL A 118 23.52 -4.32 -10.98
N ALA A 119 23.10 -3.66 -12.07
CA ALA A 119 23.56 -3.93 -13.43
C ALA A 119 24.64 -2.95 -13.96
N GLY A 120 25.13 -2.02 -13.12
CA GLY A 120 26.26 -1.15 -13.48
C GLY A 120 27.58 -1.93 -13.47
N PRO A 121 28.55 -1.63 -14.37
CA PRO A 121 29.77 -2.41 -14.50
C PRO A 121 30.60 -2.31 -13.21
N ALA A 122 31.00 -3.49 -12.73
CA ALA A 122 31.97 -3.68 -11.65
C ALA A 122 33.32 -3.06 -11.96
#